data_AF-A0A8B6CHF6-F1
#
_entry.id   AF-A0A8B6CHF6-F1
#
_cell.length_a   1.000
_cell.length_b   1.000
_cell.length_c   1.000
_cell.angle_alpha   90.00
_cell.angle_beta   90.00
_cell.angle_gamma   90.00
#
_symmetry.space_group_name_H-M   'P 1'
#
loop_
_entity.id
_entity.type
_entity.pdbx_description
1 polymer ?
#
loop_
_entity_poly.entity_id
_entity_poly.type
_entity_poly.pdbx_seq_one_letter_code
_entity_poly.pdbx_strand_id
1 'polypeptide(L)'
;MKEREKIKEDELKLKELEMRERLEMEKLKIEMVKEERNSKVQSKSDYFDAAKNIRLVPRFCEKTVDKYFPQFEKIARNLNWPKPYWTTMLQSVFEGKAAEIYSALPSEKKFRL
;
A
#
# COMPACT_ATOMS: atom_id res chain seq x y z
N MET A 1 -4.65 -52.30 42.09
CA MET A 1 -4.40 -50.86 42.33
C MET A 1 -3.57 -50.25 41.21
N LYS A 2 -2.35 -50.74 40.94
CA LYS A 2 -1.43 -50.20 39.92
C LYS A 2 -2.01 -50.01 38.50
N GLU A 3 -2.83 -50.96 38.02
CA GLU A 3 -3.44 -50.88 36.68
C GLU A 3 -4.43 -49.70 36.54
N ARG A 4 -5.21 -49.41 37.60
CA ARG A 4 -6.16 -48.30 37.60
C ARG A 4 -5.49 -46.93 37.70
N GLU A 5 -4.33 -46.87 38.34
CA GLU A 5 -3.52 -45.65 38.41
C GLU A 5 -2.88 -45.34 37.06
N LYS A 6 -2.37 -46.37 36.38
CA LYS A 6 -1.81 -46.23 35.03
C LYS A 6 -2.85 -45.76 34.00
N ILE A 7 -4.06 -46.32 34.04
CA ILE A 7 -5.17 -45.90 33.16
C ILE A 7 -5.53 -44.42 33.39
N LYS A 8 -5.58 -43.97 34.66
CA LYS A 8 -5.86 -42.57 34.98
C LYS A 8 -4.75 -41.63 34.52
N GLU A 9 -3.49 -42.06 34.63
CA GLU A 9 -2.34 -41.28 34.15
C GLU A 9 -2.37 -41.13 32.62
N ASP A 10 -2.66 -42.21 31.90
CA ASP A 10 -2.77 -42.19 30.44
C ASP A 10 -3.97 -41.33 29.97
N GLU A 11 -5.11 -41.38 30.67
CA GLU A 11 -6.27 -40.54 30.36
C GLU A 11 -5.99 -39.05 30.60
N LEU A 12 -5.20 -38.72 31.64
CA LEU A 12 -4.79 -37.35 31.92
C LEU A 12 -3.83 -36.82 30.85
N LYS A 13 -2.83 -37.63 30.47
CA LYS A 13 -1.89 -37.29 29.39
C LYS A 13 -2.61 -37.07 28.06
N LEU A 14 -3.61 -37.88 27.76
CA LEU A 14 -4.41 -37.73 26.54
C LEU A 14 -5.18 -36.40 26.53
N LYS A 15 -5.83 -36.04 27.64
CA LYS A 15 -6.54 -34.75 27.77
C LYS A 15 -5.60 -33.55 27.67
N GLU A 16 -4.40 -33.63 28.24
CA GLU A 16 -3.40 -32.57 28.12
C GLU A 16 -2.93 -32.39 26.66
N LEU A 17 -2.77 -33.49 25.92
CA LEU A 17 -2.40 -33.46 24.51
C LEU A 17 -3.50 -32.83 23.65
N GLU A 18 -4.75 -33.26 23.82
CA GLU A 18 -5.89 -32.69 23.09
C GLU A 18 -6.06 -31.19 23.36
N MET A 19 -5.86 -30.75 24.60
CA MET A 19 -5.92 -29.33 24.96
C MET A 19 -4.79 -28.55 24.28
N ARG A 20 -3.59 -29.11 24.23
CA ARG A 20 -2.43 -28.50 23.54
C ARG A 20 -2.71 -28.34 22.05
N GLU A 21 -3.18 -29.40 21.38
CA GLU A 21 -3.51 -29.37 19.95
C GLU A 21 -4.60 -28.33 19.64
N ARG A 22 -5.63 -28.22 20.50
CA ARG A 22 -6.66 -27.18 20.33
C ARG A 22 -6.09 -25.77 20.43
N LEU A 23 -5.23 -25.51 21.42
CA LEU A 23 -4.61 -24.20 21.60
C LEU A 23 -3.69 -23.86 20.42
N GLU A 24 -2.96 -24.83 19.90
CA GLU A 24 -2.09 -24.65 18.73
C GLU A 24 -2.90 -24.35 17.47
N MET A 25 -3.98 -25.09 17.22
CA MET A 25 -4.90 -24.84 16.11
C MET A 25 -5.57 -23.46 16.20
N GLU A 26 -5.97 -23.01 17.39
CA GLU A 26 -6.53 -21.68 17.58
C GLU A 26 -5.50 -20.58 17.31
N LYS A 27 -4.25 -20.77 17.79
CA LYS A 27 -3.15 -19.84 17.50
C LYS A 27 -2.88 -19.71 16.00
N LEU A 28 -2.82 -20.84 15.29
CA LEU A 28 -2.62 -20.86 13.83
C LEU A 28 -3.78 -20.15 13.11
N LYS A 29 -5.03 -20.37 13.51
CA LYS A 29 -6.18 -19.64 12.94
C LYS A 29 -6.09 -18.14 13.16
N ILE A 30 -5.73 -17.71 14.36
CA ILE A 30 -5.56 -16.28 14.68
C ILE A 30 -4.43 -15.68 13.84
N GLU A 31 -3.33 -16.40 13.66
CA GLU A 31 -2.20 -15.97 12.82
C GLU A 31 -2.61 -15.82 11.35
N MET A 32 -3.31 -16.82 10.79
CA MET A 32 -3.84 -16.74 9.42
C MET A 32 -4.79 -15.55 9.23
N VAL A 33 -5.72 -15.31 10.16
CA VAL A 33 -6.63 -14.15 10.10
C VAL A 33 -5.85 -12.83 10.18
N LYS A 34 -4.77 -12.78 10.98
CA LYS A 34 -3.91 -11.61 11.09
C LYS A 34 -3.13 -11.37 9.79
N GLU A 35 -2.62 -12.41 9.14
CA GLU A 35 -1.94 -12.34 7.84
C GLU A 35 -2.91 -11.93 6.71
N GLU A 36 -4.13 -12.45 6.69
CA GLU A 36 -5.17 -12.05 5.74
C GLU A 36 -5.58 -10.58 5.93
N ARG A 37 -5.63 -10.10 7.17
CA ARG A 37 -5.90 -8.69 7.47
C ARG A 37 -4.73 -7.80 7.05
N ASN A 38 -3.49 -8.24 7.30
CA ASN A 38 -2.29 -7.48 6.95
C ASN A 38 -2.12 -7.35 5.43
N SER A 39 -2.34 -8.43 4.68
CA SER A 39 -2.30 -8.43 3.20
C SER A 39 -3.41 -7.56 2.56
N LYS A 40 -4.63 -7.55 3.12
CA LYS A 40 -5.71 -6.64 2.68
C LYS A 40 -5.46 -5.16 3.01
N VAL A 41 -4.73 -4.87 4.09
CA VAL A 41 -4.33 -3.49 4.43
C VAL A 41 -3.19 -3.02 3.52
N GLN A 42 -2.19 -3.87 3.28
CA GLN A 42 -1.05 -3.59 2.39
C GLN A 42 -1.51 -3.27 0.95
N SER A 43 -2.45 -4.07 0.42
CA SER A 43 -2.99 -3.89 -0.94
C SER A 43 -3.82 -2.61 -1.13
N LYS A 44 -4.33 -1.98 -0.06
CA LYS A 44 -5.00 -0.67 -0.13
C LYS A 44 -4.05 0.51 0.16
N SER A 45 -2.98 0.30 0.92
CA SER A 45 -2.02 1.37 1.25
C SER A 45 -0.99 1.63 0.16
N ASP A 46 -0.70 0.65 -0.69
CA ASP A 46 0.36 0.78 -1.70
C ASP A 46 -0.10 1.45 -3.01
N TYR A 47 -1.40 1.72 -3.17
CA TYR A 47 -1.89 2.46 -4.35
C TYR A 47 -1.86 3.96 -4.10
N PHE A 48 -0.92 4.65 -4.76
CA PHE A 48 -0.89 6.11 -4.74
C PHE A 48 -2.14 6.70 -5.41
N ASP A 49 -3.00 7.28 -4.59
CA ASP A 49 -4.21 7.96 -5.05
C ASP A 49 -3.86 9.34 -5.63
N ALA A 50 -3.51 9.38 -6.91
CA ALA A 50 -3.18 10.61 -7.61
C ALA A 50 -4.35 11.62 -7.56
N ALA A 51 -5.61 11.16 -7.62
CA ALA A 51 -6.79 12.03 -7.61
C ALA A 51 -6.91 12.84 -6.30
N LYS A 52 -6.56 12.25 -5.16
CA LYS A 52 -6.52 12.97 -3.87
C LYS A 52 -5.37 13.97 -3.79
N ASN A 53 -4.22 13.63 -4.35
CA ASN A 53 -3.01 14.44 -4.27
C ASN A 53 -2.97 15.58 -5.31
N ILE A 54 -3.72 15.48 -6.41
CA ILE A 54 -3.81 16.53 -7.44
C ILE A 54 -4.23 17.89 -6.84
N ARG A 55 -5.08 17.90 -5.80
CA ARG A 55 -5.51 19.14 -5.13
C ARG A 55 -4.38 19.89 -4.41
N LEU A 56 -3.27 19.21 -4.13
CA LEU A 56 -2.08 19.78 -3.49
C LEU A 56 -1.06 20.28 -4.51
N VAL A 57 -1.29 20.04 -5.80
CA VAL A 57 -0.41 20.51 -6.86
C VAL A 57 -0.63 22.01 -7.04
N PRO A 58 0.44 22.84 -6.96
CA PRO A 58 0.32 24.26 -7.20
C PRO A 58 -0.25 24.53 -8.60
N ARG A 59 -1.01 25.62 -8.75
CA ARG A 59 -1.54 26.01 -10.06
C ARG A 59 -0.39 26.30 -11.02
N PHE A 60 -0.47 25.73 -12.22
CA PHE A 60 0.53 25.93 -13.26
C PHE A 60 0.51 27.37 -13.78
N CYS A 61 1.68 27.93 -14.07
CA CYS A 61 1.81 29.24 -14.68
C CYS A 61 2.89 29.22 -15.76
N GLU A 62 2.48 29.40 -17.02
CA GLU A 62 3.39 29.38 -18.18
C GLU A 62 4.48 30.46 -18.11
N LYS A 63 4.24 31.57 -17.40
CA LYS A 63 5.19 32.69 -17.28
C LYS A 63 6.33 32.40 -16.29
N THR A 64 6.18 31.41 -15.42
CA THR A 64 7.11 31.14 -14.31
C THR A 64 7.45 29.65 -14.19
N VAL A 65 7.52 28.96 -15.32
CA VAL A 65 7.89 27.53 -15.40
C VAL A 65 9.21 27.22 -14.70
N ASP A 66 10.22 28.08 -14.81
CA ASP A 66 11.54 27.91 -14.15
C ASP A 66 11.45 27.84 -12.62
N LYS A 67 10.43 28.48 -12.03
CA LYS A 67 10.19 28.46 -10.58
C LYS A 67 9.19 27.38 -10.19
N TYR A 68 8.27 27.05 -11.10
CA TYR A 68 7.19 26.11 -10.86
C TYR A 68 7.67 24.68 -10.65
N PHE A 69 8.48 24.14 -11.57
CA PHE A 69 8.91 22.74 -11.49
C PHE A 69 9.73 22.44 -10.21
N PRO A 70 10.73 23.26 -9.81
CA PRO A 70 11.42 23.04 -8.54
C PRO A 70 10.50 23.06 -7.32
N GLN A 71 9.46 23.91 -7.34
CA GLN A 71 8.46 23.96 -6.27
C GLN A 71 7.61 22.70 -6.23
N PHE A 72 7.15 22.21 -7.40
CA PHE A 72 6.43 20.95 -7.54
C PHE A 72 7.28 19.78 -7.02
N GLU A 73 8.54 19.66 -7.47
CA GLU A 73 9.43 18.58 -7.05
C GLU A 73 9.70 18.59 -5.55
N LYS A 74 9.78 19.78 -4.93
CA LYS A 74 9.94 19.91 -3.48
C LYS A 74 8.72 19.37 -2.74
N ILE A 75 7.51 19.69 -3.20
CA ILE A 75 6.26 19.18 -2.61
C ILE A 75 6.16 17.67 -2.82
N ALA A 76 6.41 17.21 -4.04
CA ALA A 76 6.34 15.80 -4.40
C ALA A 76 7.33 14.95 -3.59
N ARG A 77 8.56 15.43 -3.38
CA ARG A 77 9.54 14.78 -2.50
C ARG A 77 9.12 14.79 -1.03
N ASN A 78 8.64 15.92 -0.52
CA ASN A 78 8.20 16.03 0.87
C ASN A 78 7.01 15.11 1.19
N LEU A 79 6.12 14.89 0.22
CA LEU A 79 4.95 14.03 0.36
C LEU A 79 5.20 12.60 -0.12
N ASN A 80 6.45 12.25 -0.46
CA ASN A 80 6.85 10.94 -0.97
C ASN A 80 5.98 10.46 -2.15
N TRP A 81 5.64 11.37 -3.06
CA TRP A 81 4.88 11.02 -4.26
C TRP A 81 5.72 10.14 -5.20
N PRO A 82 5.17 9.02 -5.70
CA PRO A 82 5.87 8.17 -6.65
C PRO A 82 6.06 8.87 -7.99
N LYS A 83 7.31 8.91 -8.46
CA LYS A 83 7.73 9.49 -9.75
C LYS A 83 6.84 9.14 -10.96
N PRO A 84 6.39 7.89 -11.17
CA PRO A 84 5.55 7.57 -12.33
C PRO A 84 4.23 8.35 -12.38
N TYR A 85 3.74 8.84 -11.24
CA TYR A 85 2.49 9.61 -11.18
C TYR A 85 2.71 11.13 -11.33
N TRP A 86 3.95 11.62 -11.25
CA TRP A 86 4.23 13.06 -11.33
C TRP A 86 3.76 13.64 -12.66
N THR A 87 3.98 12.92 -13.76
CA THR A 87 3.52 13.34 -15.09
C THR A 87 1.99 13.40 -15.17
N THR A 88 1.29 12.42 -14.59
CA THR A 88 -0.19 12.42 -14.53
C THR A 88 -0.71 13.61 -13.72
N MET A 89 -0.03 13.94 -12.61
CA MET A 89 -0.40 15.09 -11.79
C MET A 89 -0.16 16.41 -12.53
N LEU A 90 0.98 16.55 -13.21
CA LEU A 90 1.31 17.74 -14.03
C LEU A 90 0.34 17.92 -15.20
N GLN A 91 -0.03 16.84 -15.88
CA GLN A 91 -1.04 16.87 -16.95
C GLN A 91 -2.36 17.47 -16.46
N SER A 92 -2.78 17.18 -15.22
CA SER A 92 -4.06 17.67 -14.68
C SER A 92 -4.08 19.17 -14.40
N VAL A 93 -2.91 19.80 -14.25
CA VAL A 93 -2.79 21.22 -13.91
C VAL A 93 -2.29 22.07 -15.08
N PHE A 94 -1.83 21.47 -16.17
CA PHE A 94 -1.50 22.21 -17.38
C PHE A 94 -2.75 22.88 -17.95
N GLU A 95 -2.63 24.18 -18.21
CA GLU A 95 -3.65 25.02 -18.84
C GLU A 95 -3.03 25.67 -20.08
N GLY A 96 -3.84 26.02 -21.08
CA GLY A 96 -3.36 26.76 -22.27
C GLY A 96 -2.45 25.94 -23.19
N LYS A 97 -1.34 26.56 -23.65
CA LYS A 97 -0.44 25.95 -24.65
C LYS A 97 0.26 24.71 -24.12
N ALA A 98 0.58 24.67 -22.83
CA ALA A 98 1.18 23.49 -22.20
C ALA A 98 0.26 22.24 -22.32
N ALA A 99 -1.06 22.42 -22.16
CA ALA A 99 -2.02 21.34 -22.29
C ALA A 99 -2.17 20.86 -23.75
N GLU A 100 -2.17 21.80 -24.71
CA GLU A 100 -2.21 21.49 -26.14
C GLU A 100 -0.98 20.70 -26.58
N ILE A 101 0.22 21.16 -26.21
CA ILE A 101 1.48 20.49 -26.55
C ILE A 101 1.52 19.10 -25.93
N TYR A 102 1.15 18.96 -24.66
CA TYR A 102 1.16 17.66 -23.98
C TYR A 102 0.15 16.68 -24.61
N SER A 103 -1.00 17.16 -25.05
CA SER A 103 -2.01 16.34 -25.74
C SER A 103 -1.58 15.92 -27.14
N ALA A 104 -0.77 16.74 -27.81
CA ALA A 104 -0.18 16.43 -29.11
C ALA A 104 1.03 15.46 -29.02
N LEU A 105 1.54 15.16 -27.82
CA LEU A 105 2.64 14.21 -27.66
C LEU A 105 2.16 12.76 -27.89
N PRO A 106 2.83 11.98 -28.77
CA PRO A 106 2.51 10.58 -28.98
C PRO A 106 2.70 9.75 -27.70
N SER A 107 1.84 8.74 -27.51
CA SER A 107 1.79 7.86 -26.33
C SER A 107 3.12 7.17 -25.99
N GLU A 108 4.03 7.02 -26.96
CA GLU A 108 5.30 6.28 -26.82
C GLU A 108 6.35 6.93 -25.92
N LYS A 109 6.27 8.22 -25.61
CA LYS A 109 7.22 8.91 -24.70
C LYS A 109 6.71 9.10 -23.26
N LYS A 110 5.57 8.52 -22.89
CA LYS A 110 4.92 8.73 -21.59
C LYS A 110 5.48 7.89 -20.42
N PHE A 111 6.40 6.95 -20.67
CA PHE A 111 6.88 5.99 -19.65
C PHE A 111 8.40 5.88 -19.50
N ARG A 112 9.19 6.78 -20.10
CA ARG A 112 10.63 6.84 -19.86
C ARG A 112 11.04 8.27 -19.55
N LEU A 113 11.12 8.58 -18.26
CA LEU A 113 12.16 9.37 -17.58
C LEU A 113 11.90 9.30 -16.06
#